data_AF-A0A7W7CVN6-F1
#
_entry.id   AF-A0A7W7CVN6-F1
#
_cell.length_a   1.000
_cell.length_b   1.000
_cell.length_c   1.000
_cell.angle_alpha   90.00
_cell.angle_beta   90.00
_cell.angle_gamma   90.00
#
_symmetry.space_group_name_H-M   'P 1'
#
loop_
_entity.id
_entity.type
_entity.pdbx_description
1 polymer ?
#
loop_
_entity_poly.entity_id
_entity_poly.type
_entity_poly.pdbx_seq_one_letter_code
_entity_poly.pdbx_strand_id
1 'polypeptide(L)'
;MTARYGVDSPDDRDRAGHARDDAAEARDSAAQGRDRDACARDQSATTRSESRQAAQQAESDRLWQAQLRDRAAAKRAEAAQRREQMAAEHPPDPEQLLILWEQATVDRRAAAADREQDAADRESFRDYLDEVRREQAAAAGDRASAERDRHASAADRNASRADRAAADAVRQQAALERAIDESADRRDR
;
A
#
# COMPACT_ATOMS: atom_id res chain seq x y z
N MET A 1 -54.96 8.45 37.04
CA MET A 1 -54.30 7.48 36.16
C MET A 1 -52.79 7.61 36.35
N THR A 2 -52.28 6.96 37.39
CA THR A 2 -50.84 6.87 37.66
C THR A 2 -50.27 5.82 36.71
N ALA A 3 -49.46 6.26 35.76
CA ALA A 3 -48.68 5.37 34.92
C ALA A 3 -47.83 4.49 35.86
N ARG A 4 -48.15 3.20 35.93
CA ARG A 4 -47.25 2.20 36.50
C ARG A 4 -46.00 2.24 35.64
N TYR A 5 -44.95 2.89 36.12
CA TYR A 5 -43.60 2.66 35.65
C TYR A 5 -43.40 1.15 35.78
N GLY A 6 -43.37 0.45 34.64
CA GLY A 6 -43.05 -0.97 34.59
C GLY A 6 -41.64 -1.10 35.12
N VAL A 7 -41.52 -1.54 36.37
CA VAL A 7 -40.24 -1.95 36.93
C VAL A 7 -39.95 -3.27 36.22
N ASP A 8 -38.98 -3.25 35.28
CA ASP A 8 -38.53 -4.46 34.59
C ASP A 8 -38.23 -5.53 35.64
N SER A 9 -38.81 -6.73 35.44
CA SER A 9 -38.60 -7.88 36.32
C SER A 9 -37.11 -8.25 36.35
N PRO A 10 -36.59 -8.83 37.44
CA PRO A 10 -35.23 -9.39 37.48
C PRO A 10 -34.92 -10.29 36.26
N ASP A 11 -35.90 -11.05 35.77
CA ASP A 11 -35.75 -11.93 34.59
C ASP A 11 -35.65 -11.14 33.27
N ASP A 12 -36.36 -10.02 33.14
CA ASP A 12 -36.26 -9.14 31.96
C ASP A 12 -34.87 -8.48 31.90
N ARG A 13 -34.32 -8.16 33.07
CA ARG A 13 -32.97 -7.63 33.23
C ARG A 13 -31.89 -8.66 32.94
N ASP A 14 -32.02 -9.88 33.42
CA ASP A 14 -31.11 -10.97 33.07
C ASP A 14 -31.11 -11.20 31.54
N ARG A 15 -32.28 -11.19 30.90
CA ARG A 15 -32.40 -11.26 29.43
C ARG A 15 -31.73 -10.09 28.72
N ALA A 16 -31.91 -8.87 29.23
CA ALA A 16 -31.23 -7.69 28.70
C ALA A 16 -29.70 -7.75 28.87
N GLY A 17 -29.22 -8.33 29.98
CA GLY A 17 -27.80 -8.60 30.21
C GLY A 17 -27.24 -9.59 29.18
N HIS A 18 -27.92 -10.72 28.96
CA HIS A 18 -27.52 -11.69 27.93
C HIS A 18 -27.48 -11.09 26.52
N ALA A 19 -28.50 -10.32 26.13
CA ALA A 19 -28.52 -9.66 24.84
C ALA A 19 -27.35 -8.68 24.63
N ARG A 20 -26.88 -8.03 25.70
CA ARG A 20 -25.68 -7.16 25.67
C ARG A 20 -24.39 -7.95 25.55
N ASP A 21 -24.28 -9.09 26.22
CA ASP A 21 -23.13 -9.99 26.09
C ASP A 21 -23.02 -10.54 24.66
N ASP A 22 -24.15 -10.97 24.07
CA ASP A 22 -24.21 -11.42 22.68
C ASP A 22 -23.77 -10.31 21.70
N ALA A 23 -24.24 -9.07 21.94
CA ALA A 23 -23.82 -7.91 21.15
C ALA A 23 -22.33 -7.57 21.32
N ALA A 24 -21.78 -7.75 22.52
CA ALA A 24 -20.35 -7.57 22.78
C ALA A 24 -19.51 -8.65 22.07
N GLU A 25 -19.95 -9.90 22.07
CA GLU A 25 -19.28 -10.99 21.37
C GLU A 25 -19.31 -10.81 19.83
N ALA A 26 -20.44 -10.36 19.28
CA ALA A 26 -20.56 -10.03 17.86
C ALA A 26 -19.59 -8.91 17.45
N ARG A 27 -19.45 -7.85 18.28
CA ARG A 27 -18.50 -6.75 18.03
C ARG A 27 -17.05 -7.18 18.16
N ASP A 28 -16.72 -8.01 19.14
CA ASP A 28 -15.36 -8.55 19.28
C ASP A 28 -14.99 -9.41 18.06
N SER A 29 -15.94 -10.20 17.55
CA SER A 29 -15.77 -10.96 16.31
C SER A 29 -15.54 -10.06 15.10
N ALA A 30 -16.31 -8.97 14.97
CA ALA A 30 -16.12 -7.98 13.90
C ALA A 30 -14.76 -7.27 13.99
N ALA A 31 -14.33 -6.90 15.21
CA ALA A 31 -13.03 -6.30 15.46
C ALA A 31 -11.88 -7.25 15.07
N GLN A 32 -11.99 -8.54 15.41
CA GLN A 32 -11.02 -9.56 14.97
C GLN A 32 -10.97 -9.68 13.44
N GLY A 33 -12.11 -9.62 12.76
CA GLY A 33 -12.18 -9.62 11.30
C GLY A 33 -11.41 -8.44 10.69
N ARG A 34 -11.67 -7.22 11.18
CA ARG A 34 -10.97 -6.01 10.72
C ARG A 34 -9.47 -6.02 11.02
N ASP A 35 -9.07 -6.55 12.17
CA ASP A 35 -7.65 -6.70 12.52
C ASP A 35 -6.93 -7.66 11.54
N ARG A 36 -7.60 -8.74 11.11
CA ARG A 36 -7.06 -9.64 10.06
C ARG A 36 -6.95 -8.94 8.71
N ASP A 37 -7.97 -8.19 8.31
CA ASP A 37 -7.96 -7.44 7.05
C ASP A 37 -6.87 -6.36 7.04
N ALA A 38 -6.64 -5.68 8.17
CA ALA A 38 -5.53 -4.74 8.33
C ALA A 38 -4.17 -5.43 8.14
N CYS A 39 -3.96 -6.58 8.79
CA CYS A 39 -2.73 -7.38 8.62
C CYS A 39 -2.52 -7.83 7.16
N ALA A 40 -3.58 -8.27 6.47
CA ALA A 40 -3.50 -8.67 5.07
C ALA A 40 -3.11 -7.50 4.14
N ARG A 41 -3.59 -6.28 4.43
CA ARG A 41 -3.18 -5.08 3.71
C ARG A 41 -1.73 -4.68 3.99
N ASP A 42 -1.26 -4.80 5.23
CA ASP A 42 0.14 -4.54 5.57
C ASP A 42 1.08 -5.52 4.84
N GLN A 43 0.72 -6.80 4.76
CA GLN A 43 1.45 -7.82 3.99
C GLN A 43 1.48 -7.47 2.51
N SER A 44 0.33 -7.11 1.93
CA SER A 44 0.24 -6.69 0.53
C SER A 44 1.11 -5.46 0.24
N ALA A 45 1.11 -4.47 1.14
CA ALA A 45 1.97 -3.30 1.02
C ALA A 45 3.47 -3.64 1.08
N THR A 46 3.85 -4.65 1.88
CA THR A 46 5.22 -5.15 1.98
C THR A 46 5.67 -5.81 0.68
N THR A 47 4.88 -6.73 0.13
CA THR A 47 5.17 -7.39 -1.16
C THR A 47 5.31 -6.39 -2.31
N ARG A 48 4.46 -5.35 -2.34
CA ARG A 48 4.60 -4.27 -3.33
C ARG A 48 5.88 -3.46 -3.15
N SER A 49 6.31 -3.24 -1.91
CA SER A 49 7.59 -2.59 -1.62
C SER A 49 8.80 -3.41 -2.12
N GLU A 50 8.77 -4.72 -1.93
CA GLU A 50 9.83 -5.62 -2.43
C GLU A 50 9.87 -5.64 -3.97
N SER A 51 8.70 -5.72 -4.62
CA SER A 51 8.61 -5.66 -6.08
C SER A 51 9.11 -4.32 -6.63
N ARG A 52 8.85 -3.21 -5.92
CA ARG A 52 9.39 -1.89 -6.26
C ARG A 52 10.91 -1.85 -6.18
N GLN A 53 11.52 -2.51 -5.20
CA GLN A 53 12.97 -2.56 -5.08
C GLN A 53 13.61 -3.31 -6.25
N ALA A 54 13.00 -4.43 -6.68
CA ALA A 54 13.44 -5.15 -7.87
C ALA A 54 13.31 -4.29 -9.14
N ALA A 55 12.20 -3.57 -9.31
CA ALA A 55 12.00 -2.65 -10.42
C ALA A 55 13.02 -1.50 -10.42
N GLN A 56 13.33 -0.93 -9.24
CA GLN A 56 14.34 0.11 -9.09
C GLN A 56 15.74 -0.38 -9.47
N GLN A 57 16.08 -1.61 -9.13
CA GLN A 57 17.35 -2.22 -9.54
C GLN A 57 17.42 -2.35 -11.07
N ALA A 58 16.35 -2.86 -11.69
CA ALA A 58 16.27 -2.99 -13.14
C ALA A 58 16.43 -1.64 -13.87
N GLU A 59 15.82 -0.56 -13.33
CA GLU A 59 16.01 0.79 -13.87
C GLU A 59 17.43 1.32 -13.67
N SER A 60 18.05 1.02 -12.54
CA SER A 60 19.45 1.40 -12.29
C SER A 60 20.39 0.73 -13.30
N ASP A 61 20.13 -0.55 -13.60
CA ASP A 61 20.88 -1.30 -14.61
C ASP A 61 20.64 -0.73 -16.02
N ARG A 62 19.41 -0.33 -16.36
CA ARG A 62 19.09 0.33 -17.64
C ARG A 62 19.83 1.66 -17.79
N LEU A 63 19.83 2.51 -16.76
CA LEU A 63 20.57 3.77 -16.75
C LEU A 63 22.07 3.55 -16.92
N TRP A 64 22.63 2.53 -16.28
CA TRP A 64 24.02 2.15 -16.47
C TRP A 64 24.32 1.76 -17.93
N GLN A 65 23.46 0.96 -18.55
CA GLN A 65 23.63 0.61 -19.96
C GLN A 65 23.52 1.82 -20.90
N ALA A 66 22.60 2.75 -20.63
CA ALA A 66 22.50 4.01 -21.37
C ALA A 66 23.81 4.82 -21.27
N GLN A 67 24.40 4.95 -20.07
CA GLN A 67 25.69 5.61 -19.90
C GLN A 67 26.84 4.94 -20.67
N LEU A 68 26.84 3.60 -20.76
CA LEU A 68 27.82 2.88 -21.57
C LEU A 68 27.65 3.17 -23.07
N ARG A 69 26.40 3.27 -23.55
CA ARG A 69 26.10 3.67 -24.94
C ARG A 69 26.53 5.11 -25.22
N ASP A 70 26.22 6.05 -24.33
CA ASP A 70 26.65 7.45 -24.45
C ASP A 70 28.17 7.56 -24.57
N ARG A 71 28.90 6.80 -23.73
CA ARG A 71 30.36 6.76 -23.79
C ARG A 71 30.87 6.18 -25.12
N ALA A 72 30.19 5.17 -25.66
CA ALA A 72 30.54 4.60 -26.96
C ALA A 72 30.25 5.58 -28.11
N ALA A 73 29.14 6.31 -28.05
CA ALA A 73 28.77 7.35 -29.01
C ALA A 73 29.78 8.51 -28.98
N ALA A 74 30.20 8.95 -27.79
CA ALA A 74 31.23 9.98 -27.64
C ALA A 74 32.56 9.56 -28.27
N LYS A 75 33.02 8.32 -28.04
CA LYS A 75 34.24 7.80 -28.68
C LYS A 75 34.14 7.76 -30.20
N ARG A 76 32.97 7.42 -30.76
CA ARG A 76 32.72 7.47 -32.21
C ARG A 76 32.78 8.90 -32.74
N ALA A 77 32.17 9.85 -32.03
CA ALA A 77 32.22 11.26 -32.39
C ALA A 77 33.66 11.80 -32.41
N GLU A 78 34.46 11.47 -31.40
CA GLU A 78 35.90 11.82 -31.38
C GLU A 78 36.68 11.19 -32.54
N ALA A 79 36.37 9.94 -32.90
CA ALA A 79 37.02 9.27 -34.03
C ALA A 79 36.62 9.87 -35.38
N ALA A 80 35.36 10.28 -35.54
CA ALA A 80 34.90 11.05 -36.70
C ALA A 80 35.62 12.40 -36.78
N GLN A 81 35.70 13.14 -35.68
CA GLN A 81 36.39 14.43 -35.62
C GLN A 81 37.88 14.32 -35.99
N ARG A 82 38.58 13.29 -35.49
CA ARG A 82 39.98 13.04 -35.88
C ARG A 82 40.14 12.79 -37.37
N ARG A 83 39.21 12.06 -38.00
CA ARG A 83 39.24 11.82 -39.45
C ARG A 83 38.98 13.11 -40.25
N GLU A 84 38.04 13.94 -39.79
CA GLU A 84 37.78 15.24 -40.40
C GLU A 84 39.00 16.17 -40.31
N GLN A 85 39.67 16.21 -39.16
CA GLN A 85 40.91 16.98 -38.98
C GLN A 85 42.02 16.49 -39.92
N MET A 86 42.26 15.17 -39.98
CA MET A 86 43.26 14.59 -40.87
C MET A 86 42.96 14.89 -42.35
N ALA A 87 41.69 14.80 -42.76
CA ALA A 87 41.29 15.11 -44.13
C ALA A 87 41.43 16.61 -44.48
N ALA A 88 41.32 17.49 -43.47
CA ALA A 88 41.54 18.92 -43.64
C ALA A 88 43.02 19.29 -43.76
N GLU A 89 43.89 18.63 -42.99
CA GLU A 89 45.35 18.83 -43.04
C GLU A 89 45.98 18.17 -44.28
N HIS A 90 45.46 17.00 -44.67
CA HIS A 90 45.95 16.19 -45.78
C HIS A 90 44.77 15.78 -46.68
N PRO A 91 44.54 16.50 -47.79
CA PRO A 91 43.43 16.19 -48.70
C PRO A 91 43.51 14.73 -49.18
N PRO A 92 42.46 13.92 -48.92
CA PRO A 92 42.47 12.52 -49.28
C PRO A 92 42.43 12.35 -50.81
N ASP A 93 43.08 11.30 -51.30
CA ASP A 93 42.91 10.85 -52.67
C ASP A 93 41.48 10.29 -52.90
N PRO A 94 41.07 10.01 -54.15
CA PRO A 94 39.73 9.52 -54.43
C PRO A 94 39.36 8.20 -53.72
N GLU A 95 40.33 7.30 -53.50
CA GLU A 95 40.08 6.02 -52.82
C GLU A 95 39.88 6.24 -51.31
N GLN A 96 40.71 7.06 -50.69
CA GLN A 96 40.60 7.47 -49.30
C GLN A 96 39.28 8.21 -49.03
N LEU A 97 38.84 9.04 -49.97
CA LEU A 97 37.55 9.74 -49.87
C LEU A 97 36.39 8.73 -49.82
N LEU A 98 36.40 7.69 -50.66
CA LEU A 98 35.37 6.64 -50.64
C LEU A 98 35.31 5.93 -49.28
N ILE A 99 36.46 5.60 -48.70
CA ILE A 99 36.56 4.98 -47.37
C ILE A 99 35.96 5.90 -46.29
N LEU A 100 36.27 7.20 -46.33
CA LEU A 100 35.72 8.17 -45.38
C LEU A 100 34.19 8.27 -45.49
N TRP A 101 33.64 8.22 -46.71
CA TRP A 101 32.20 8.26 -46.93
C TRP A 101 31.48 7.00 -46.44
N GLU A 102 32.08 5.83 -46.65
CA GLU A 102 31.56 4.57 -46.11
C GLU A 102 31.53 4.62 -44.58
N GLN A 103 32.63 5.04 -43.98
CA GLN A 103 32.74 5.21 -42.53
C GLN A 103 31.72 6.21 -41.97
N ALA A 104 31.56 7.38 -42.59
CA ALA A 104 30.57 8.37 -42.19
C ALA A 104 29.13 7.83 -42.32
N THR A 105 28.89 6.90 -43.25
CA THR A 105 27.59 6.23 -43.38
C THR A 105 27.37 5.22 -42.25
N VAL A 106 28.40 4.48 -41.85
CA VAL A 106 28.35 3.61 -40.67
C VAL A 106 28.10 4.42 -39.40
N ASP A 107 28.81 5.52 -39.20
CA ASP A 107 28.64 6.37 -38.02
C ASP A 107 27.23 6.97 -37.93
N ARG A 108 26.67 7.44 -39.07
CA ARG A 108 25.30 7.95 -39.13
C ARG A 108 24.26 6.89 -38.80
N ARG A 109 24.45 5.65 -39.27
CA ARG A 109 23.55 4.52 -38.94
C ARG A 109 23.63 4.19 -37.45
N ALA A 110 24.84 4.14 -36.88
CA ALA A 110 25.02 3.87 -35.47
C ALA A 110 24.42 5.00 -34.61
N ALA A 111 24.62 6.28 -34.97
CA ALA A 111 23.99 7.41 -34.28
C ALA A 111 22.47 7.47 -34.44
N ALA A 112 21.90 6.90 -35.50
CA ALA A 112 20.45 6.74 -35.63
C ALA A 112 19.93 5.66 -34.68
N ALA A 113 20.63 4.51 -34.60
CA ALA A 113 20.30 3.44 -33.66
C ALA A 113 20.41 3.88 -32.19
N ASP A 114 21.44 4.66 -31.84
CA ASP A 114 21.57 5.23 -30.49
C ASP A 114 20.34 6.09 -30.14
N ARG A 115 19.93 6.99 -31.05
CA ARG A 115 18.77 7.88 -30.82
C ARG A 115 17.45 7.12 -30.70
N GLU A 116 17.27 6.05 -31.48
CA GLU A 116 16.11 5.17 -31.37
C GLU A 116 16.08 4.49 -30.00
N GLN A 117 17.23 3.99 -29.55
CA GLN A 117 17.36 3.36 -28.26
C GLN A 117 17.15 4.35 -27.09
N ASP A 118 17.67 5.56 -27.18
CA ASP A 118 17.42 6.62 -26.19
C ASP A 118 15.95 7.04 -26.12
N ALA A 119 15.24 6.97 -27.25
CA ALA A 119 13.80 7.20 -27.27
C ALA A 119 13.06 6.08 -26.52
N ALA A 120 13.42 4.81 -26.78
CA ALA A 120 12.86 3.64 -26.11
C ALA A 120 13.17 3.63 -24.60
N ASP A 121 14.38 4.01 -24.20
CA ASP A 121 14.76 4.12 -22.78
C ASP A 121 13.93 5.20 -22.07
N ARG A 122 13.73 6.37 -22.71
CA ARG A 122 12.92 7.45 -22.15
C ARG A 122 11.45 7.08 -22.01
N GLU A 123 10.91 6.32 -22.95
CA GLU A 123 9.56 5.76 -22.86
C GLU A 123 9.46 4.78 -21.70
N SER A 124 10.38 3.81 -21.63
CA SER A 124 10.44 2.83 -20.54
C SER A 124 10.56 3.48 -19.16
N PHE A 125 11.36 4.54 -19.04
CA PHE A 125 11.51 5.27 -17.79
C PHE A 125 10.24 6.05 -17.39
N ARG A 126 9.48 6.57 -18.36
CA ARG A 126 8.18 7.20 -18.08
C ARG A 126 7.18 6.17 -17.56
N ASP A 127 7.11 5.00 -18.19
CA ASP A 127 6.25 3.90 -17.74
C ASP A 127 6.62 3.47 -16.32
N TYR A 128 7.91 3.35 -16.01
CA TYR A 128 8.39 3.09 -14.66
C TYR A 128 7.92 4.16 -13.66
N LEU A 129 8.07 5.45 -13.98
CA LEU A 129 7.66 6.54 -13.09
C LEU A 129 6.15 6.54 -12.85
N ASP A 130 5.35 6.26 -13.87
CA ASP A 130 3.91 6.16 -13.74
C ASP A 130 3.50 4.95 -12.90
N GLU A 131 4.19 3.82 -13.05
CA GLU A 131 4.00 2.66 -12.18
C GLU A 131 4.33 2.98 -10.71
N VAL A 132 5.47 3.63 -10.45
CA VAL A 132 5.87 4.05 -9.11
C VAL A 132 4.80 4.97 -8.48
N ARG A 133 4.23 5.90 -9.25
CA ARG A 133 3.15 6.78 -8.78
C ARG A 133 1.90 5.99 -8.41
N ARG A 134 1.45 5.08 -9.27
CA ARG A 134 0.28 4.21 -9.03
C ARG A 134 0.48 3.39 -7.75
N GLU A 135 1.65 2.79 -7.60
CA GLU A 135 2.01 1.96 -6.46
C GLU A 135 2.10 2.75 -5.15
N GLN A 136 2.63 3.98 -5.19
CA GLN A 136 2.63 4.85 -4.01
C GLN A 136 1.21 5.25 -3.60
N ALA A 137 0.35 5.58 -4.55
CA ALA A 137 -1.05 5.91 -4.28
C ALA A 137 -1.82 4.72 -3.68
N ALA A 138 -1.64 3.52 -4.24
CA ALA A 138 -2.25 2.29 -3.74
C ALA A 138 -1.78 1.98 -2.30
N ALA A 139 -0.47 2.04 -2.05
CA ALA A 139 0.08 1.82 -0.71
C ALA A 139 -0.43 2.84 0.33
N ALA A 140 -0.58 4.10 -0.06
CA ALA A 140 -1.16 5.12 0.83
C ALA A 140 -2.65 4.83 1.13
N GLY A 141 -3.42 4.41 0.12
CA GLY A 141 -4.81 4.00 0.29
C GLY A 141 -4.98 2.79 1.21
N ASP A 142 -4.09 1.80 1.09
CA ASP A 142 -4.11 0.61 1.94
C ASP A 142 -3.78 0.94 3.40
N ARG A 143 -2.76 1.77 3.65
CA ARG A 143 -2.42 2.21 5.01
C ARG A 143 -3.57 2.98 5.66
N ALA A 144 -4.19 3.91 4.92
CA ALA A 144 -5.34 4.66 5.42
C ALA A 144 -6.54 3.75 5.72
N SER A 145 -6.74 2.69 4.92
CA SER A 145 -7.80 1.70 5.16
C SER A 145 -7.49 0.85 6.39
N ALA A 146 -6.25 0.37 6.54
CA ALA A 146 -5.81 -0.38 7.70
C ALA A 146 -5.91 0.45 8.99
N GLU A 147 -5.58 1.75 8.95
CA GLU A 147 -5.75 2.66 10.08
C GLU A 147 -7.23 2.83 10.46
N ARG A 148 -8.12 3.02 9.49
CA ARG A 148 -9.58 3.06 9.73
C ARG A 148 -10.08 1.77 10.37
N ASP A 149 -9.62 0.62 9.88
CA ASP A 149 -9.99 -0.70 10.41
C ASP A 149 -9.55 -0.84 11.88
N ARG A 150 -8.30 -0.48 12.20
CA ARG A 150 -7.80 -0.49 13.58
C ARG A 150 -8.60 0.46 14.49
N HIS A 151 -8.94 1.66 14.02
CA HIS A 151 -9.80 2.59 14.77
C HIS A 151 -11.19 2.02 15.02
N ALA A 152 -11.81 1.42 14.01
CA ALA A 152 -13.11 0.80 14.14
C ALA A 152 -13.06 -0.42 15.09
N SER A 153 -12.02 -1.26 15.00
CA SER A 153 -11.78 -2.37 15.94
C SER A 153 -11.60 -1.90 17.38
N ALA A 154 -10.91 -0.77 17.58
CA ALA A 154 -10.75 -0.18 18.92
C ALA A 154 -12.08 0.35 19.47
N ALA A 155 -12.88 1.00 18.63
CA ALA A 155 -14.21 1.47 18.99
C ALA A 155 -15.14 0.30 19.37
N ASP A 156 -15.13 -0.78 18.57
CA ASP A 156 -15.92 -1.99 18.85
C ASP A 156 -15.52 -2.63 20.18
N ARG A 157 -14.21 -2.79 20.44
CA ARG A 157 -13.72 -3.32 21.72
C ARG A 157 -14.14 -2.44 22.92
N ASN A 158 -14.13 -1.12 22.76
CA ASN A 158 -14.60 -0.20 23.80
C ASN A 158 -16.12 -0.34 24.04
N ALA A 159 -16.90 -0.45 22.96
CA ALA A 159 -18.34 -0.69 23.05
C ALA A 159 -18.64 -2.05 23.71
N SER A 160 -17.94 -3.11 23.33
CA SER A 160 -18.06 -4.44 23.97
C SER A 160 -17.76 -4.38 25.47
N ARG A 161 -16.71 -3.64 25.89
CA ARG A 161 -16.40 -3.43 27.30
C ARG A 161 -17.53 -2.71 28.04
N ALA A 162 -18.10 -1.67 27.42
CA ALA A 162 -19.21 -0.93 28.00
C ALA A 162 -20.47 -1.81 28.12
N ASP A 163 -20.77 -2.63 27.11
CA ASP A 163 -21.92 -3.53 27.13
C ASP A 163 -21.79 -4.61 28.20
N ARG A 164 -20.61 -5.22 28.36
CA ARG A 164 -20.34 -6.17 29.45
C ARG A 164 -20.46 -5.52 30.83
N ALA A 165 -19.90 -4.33 31.01
CA ALA A 165 -20.00 -3.59 32.27
C ALA A 165 -21.46 -3.24 32.61
N ALA A 166 -22.25 -2.87 31.61
CA ALA A 166 -23.69 -2.64 31.77
C ALA A 166 -24.44 -3.94 32.08
N ALA A 167 -24.13 -5.04 31.41
CA ALA A 167 -24.71 -6.36 31.69
C ALA A 167 -24.41 -6.82 33.12
N ASP A 168 -23.19 -6.63 33.61
CA ASP A 168 -22.79 -6.92 34.98
C ASP A 168 -23.57 -6.07 35.99
N ALA A 169 -23.71 -4.76 35.74
CA ALA A 169 -24.50 -3.88 36.60
C ALA A 169 -25.98 -4.31 36.66
N VAL A 170 -26.55 -4.69 35.52
CA VAL A 170 -27.94 -5.17 35.42
C VAL A 170 -28.11 -6.49 36.19
N ARG A 171 -27.16 -7.44 36.06
CA ARG A 171 -27.14 -8.70 36.83
C ARG A 171 -27.03 -8.44 38.33
N GLN A 172 -26.17 -7.52 38.76
CA GLN A 172 -26.02 -7.15 40.17
C GLN A 172 -27.32 -6.56 40.73
N GLN A 173 -28.01 -5.71 39.96
CA GLN A 173 -29.29 -5.15 40.38
C GLN A 173 -30.38 -6.22 40.49
N ALA A 174 -30.47 -7.14 39.51
CA ALA A 174 -31.41 -8.26 39.56
C ALA A 174 -31.13 -9.21 40.73
N ALA A 175 -29.85 -9.43 41.07
CA ALA A 175 -29.46 -10.23 42.24
C ALA A 175 -29.86 -9.57 43.57
N LEU A 176 -29.68 -8.25 43.68
CA LEU A 176 -30.10 -7.48 44.86
C LEU A 176 -31.63 -7.52 45.04
N GLU A 177 -32.39 -7.34 43.97
CA GLU A 177 -33.86 -7.41 44.03
C GLU A 177 -34.35 -8.80 44.47
N ARG A 178 -33.80 -9.87 43.87
CA ARG A 178 -34.10 -11.24 44.31
C ARG A 178 -33.80 -11.47 45.80
N ALA A 179 -32.68 -10.94 46.29
CA ALA A 179 -32.31 -11.05 47.71
C ALA A 179 -33.25 -10.25 48.63
N ILE A 180 -33.72 -9.09 48.19
CA ILE A 180 -34.71 -8.28 48.93
C ILE A 180 -36.04 -9.03 49.00
N ASP A 181 -36.54 -9.53 47.88
CA ASP A 181 -37.81 -10.27 47.81
C ASP A 181 -37.76 -11.53 48.67
N GLU A 182 -36.66 -12.30 48.62
CA GLU A 182 -36.48 -13.48 49.47
C GLU A 182 -36.44 -13.12 50.97
N SER A 183 -35.85 -11.97 51.32
CA SER A 183 -35.81 -11.50 52.71
C SER A 183 -37.17 -11.02 53.22
N ALA A 184 -38.03 -10.48 52.34
CA ALA A 184 -39.40 -10.10 52.66
C ALA A 184 -40.27 -11.35 52.89
N ASP A 185 -40.20 -12.32 51.99
CA ASP A 185 -40.91 -13.61 52.09
C ASP A 185 -40.55 -14.40 53.36
N ARG A 186 -39.32 -14.26 53.88
CA ARG A 186 -38.89 -14.90 55.13
C ARG A 186 -39.38 -14.17 56.39
N ARG A 187 -39.76 -12.89 56.32
CA ARG A 187 -40.31 -12.14 57.46
C ARG A 187 -41.82 -12.35 57.63
N ASP A 188 -42.51 -12.69 56.56
CA ASP A 188 -43.96 -12.89 56.54
C ASP A 188 -44.38 -14.35 56.81
N ARG A 189 -43.42 -15.25 57.07
CA ARG A 189 -43.63 -16.64 57.49
C ARG A 189 -43.30 -16.83 58.97
#